data_AF-A0A971RJT5-F1
#
_entry.id   AF-A0A971RJT5-F1
#
_cell.length_a   1.000
_cell.length_b   1.000
_cell.length_c   1.000
_cell.angle_alpha   90.00
_cell.angle_beta   90.00
_cell.angle_gamma   90.00
#
_symmetry.space_group_name_H-M   'P 1'
#
loop_
_entity.id
_entity.type
_entity.pdbx_description
1 polymer ?
#
loop_
_entity_poly.entity_id
_entity_poly.type
_entity_poly.pdbx_seq_one_letter_code
_entity_poly.pdbx_strand_id
1 'polypeptide(L)'
;TNMDNNRLYNYNYANYDADWINNITRAKVISIQPYHLPGQEEKDITKKYVVIVDLNVKRLITHDSGRLVLYMTLRRETPTTGWRIADIGTAP
;
A
#
# COMPACT_ATOMS: atom_id res chain seq x y z
N THR A 1 12.24 14.38 -13.69
CA THR A 1 12.23 13.03 -14.30
C THR A 1 10.86 12.42 -14.02
N ASN A 2 10.07 12.20 -15.07
CA ASN A 2 8.66 11.80 -14.94
C ASN A 2 8.53 10.43 -14.26
N MET A 3 7.53 10.31 -13.36
CA MET A 3 7.09 9.04 -12.80
C MET A 3 6.71 8.08 -13.93
N ASP A 4 7.27 6.88 -13.91
CA ASP A 4 6.82 5.78 -14.76
C ASP A 4 5.49 5.26 -14.18
N ASN A 5 4.37 5.58 -14.83
CA ASN A 5 3.01 5.32 -14.35
C ASN A 5 2.67 3.82 -14.18
N ASN A 6 3.56 2.92 -14.62
CA ASN A 6 3.40 1.48 -14.41
C ASN A 6 4.10 0.95 -13.17
N ARG A 7 4.79 1.80 -12.40
CA ARG A 7 5.52 1.41 -11.20
C ARG A 7 5.07 2.23 -10.02
N LEU A 8 4.63 1.55 -8.96
CA LEU A 8 4.21 2.16 -7.70
C LEU A 8 5.32 3.00 -7.03
N TYR A 9 6.60 2.71 -7.30
CA TYR A 9 7.73 3.45 -6.75
C TYR A 9 8.89 3.63 -7.74
N ASN A 10 9.58 4.76 -7.60
CA ASN A 10 10.74 5.14 -8.40
C ASN A 10 12.03 4.61 -7.73
N TYR A 11 12.76 3.74 -8.42
CA TYR A 11 13.96 3.04 -7.92
C TYR A 11 15.08 3.96 -7.42
N ASN A 12 15.12 5.22 -7.87
CA ASN A 12 16.18 6.17 -7.53
C ASN A 12 16.20 6.62 -6.05
N TYR A 13 15.19 6.27 -5.25
CA TYR A 13 15.12 6.59 -3.81
C TYR A 13 15.35 5.36 -2.89
N ALA A 14 15.68 4.19 -3.44
CA ALA A 14 15.65 2.91 -2.73
C ALA A 14 16.90 2.58 -1.90
N ASN A 15 17.64 3.55 -1.34
CA ASN A 15 18.90 3.23 -0.63
C ASN A 15 18.77 3.07 0.89
N TYR A 16 17.61 3.35 1.50
CA TYR A 16 17.44 3.24 2.96
C TYR A 16 16.22 2.41 3.42
N ASP A 17 15.19 2.23 2.60
CA ASP A 17 13.98 1.40 2.89
C ASP A 17 13.92 0.08 2.09
N ALA A 18 15.03 -0.28 1.44
CA ALA A 18 15.08 -1.26 0.37
C ALA A 18 14.94 -2.72 0.84
N ASP A 19 15.29 -3.04 2.08
CA ASP A 19 15.42 -4.45 2.49
C ASP A 19 14.08 -5.18 2.53
N TRP A 20 13.02 -4.50 2.94
CA TRP A 20 11.67 -5.08 2.93
C TRP A 20 11.12 -5.22 1.50
N ILE A 21 11.19 -4.16 0.69
CA ILE A 21 10.57 -4.15 -0.65
C ILE A 21 11.34 -5.06 -1.60
N ASN A 22 12.68 -5.03 -1.57
CA ASN A 22 13.51 -5.92 -2.40
C ASN A 22 13.42 -7.39 -1.96
N ASN A 23 12.84 -7.65 -0.80
CA ASN A 23 12.58 -8.98 -0.29
C ASN A 23 11.27 -9.57 -0.81
N ILE A 24 10.33 -8.77 -1.33
CA ILE A 24 9.10 -9.28 -1.97
C ILE A 24 9.46 -9.83 -3.36
N THR A 25 9.16 -11.11 -3.59
CA THR A 25 9.34 -11.79 -4.88
C THR A 25 8.06 -11.80 -5.70
N ARG A 26 6.91 -11.84 -5.04
CA ARG A 26 5.60 -11.84 -5.66
C ARG A 26 4.58 -11.23 -4.71
N ALA A 27 3.64 -10.48 -5.28
CA ALA A 27 2.45 -10.01 -4.60
C ALA A 27 1.23 -10.28 -5.49
N LYS A 28 0.15 -10.79 -4.89
CA LYS A 28 -1.14 -10.93 -5.55
C LYS A 28 -2.21 -10.32 -4.67
N VAL A 29 -2.96 -9.35 -5.19
CA VAL A 29 -4.16 -8.85 -4.51
C VAL A 29 -5.24 -9.93 -4.56
N ILE A 30 -5.77 -10.27 -3.40
CA ILE A 30 -6.86 -11.24 -3.24
C ILE A 30 -8.19 -10.50 -3.11
N SER A 31 -8.25 -9.43 -2.31
CA SER A 31 -9.45 -8.62 -2.16
C SER A 31 -9.14 -7.19 -1.73
N ILE A 32 -10.02 -6.26 -2.09
CA ILE A 32 -10.03 -4.87 -1.64
C ILE A 32 -11.44 -4.57 -1.15
N GLN A 33 -11.56 -4.08 0.08
CA GLN A 33 -12.83 -3.73 0.70
C GLN A 33 -12.73 -2.33 1.32
N PRO A 34 -13.73 -1.45 1.16
CA PRO A 34 -13.78 -0.19 1.91
C PRO A 34 -13.68 -0.45 3.41
N TYR A 35 -12.94 0.40 4.11
CA TYR A 35 -12.73 0.29 5.54
C TYR A 35 -13.11 1.60 6.22
N HIS A 36 -13.99 1.53 7.22
CA HIS A 36 -14.36 2.70 8.01
C HIS A 36 -14.07 2.42 9.48
N LEU A 37 -13.30 3.30 10.12
CA LEU A 37 -13.14 3.25 11.56
C LEU A 37 -14.43 3.76 12.22
N PRO A 38 -15.02 3.00 13.16
CA PRO A 38 -16.18 3.48 13.92
C PRO A 38 -15.85 4.83 14.57
N GLY A 39 -16.68 5.85 14.32
CA GLY A 39 -16.51 7.18 14.90
C GLY A 39 -15.51 8.11 14.18
N GLN A 40 -14.93 7.71 13.04
CA GLN A 40 -14.24 8.64 12.14
C GLN A 40 -15.14 9.03 10.96
N GLU A 41 -15.34 10.33 10.76
CA GLU A 41 -15.85 10.84 9.49
C GLU A 41 -14.77 10.67 8.41
N GLU A 42 -15.11 9.93 7.36
CA GLU A 42 -14.31 9.96 6.13
C GLU A 42 -14.43 11.36 5.52
N LYS A 43 -13.30 12.05 5.41
CA LYS A 43 -13.24 13.29 4.64
C LYS A 43 -13.33 12.93 3.16
N ASP A 44 -14.02 13.72 2.35
CA ASP A 44 -14.15 13.53 0.89
C ASP A 44 -12.82 13.40 0.12
N ILE A 45 -11.71 13.82 0.74
CA ILE A 45 -10.36 13.75 0.20
C ILE A 45 -9.58 12.50 0.61
N THR A 46 -10.15 11.62 1.43
CA THR A 46 -9.51 10.43 1.99
C THR A 46 -10.40 9.21 1.79
N LYS A 47 -9.81 8.08 1.38
CA LYS A 47 -10.50 6.79 1.34
C LYS A 47 -9.67 5.74 2.04
N LYS A 48 -10.30 4.89 2.83
CA LYS A 48 -9.61 3.80 3.52
C LYS A 48 -10.08 2.44 3.02
N TYR A 49 -9.15 1.50 2.94
CA TYR A 49 -9.41 0.14 2.46
C TYR A 49 -8.69 -0.89 3.32
N VAL A 50 -9.35 -2.04 3.52
CA VAL A 50 -8.68 -3.28 3.89
C VAL A 50 -8.35 -4.03 2.61
N VAL A 51 -7.09 -4.39 2.44
CA VAL A 51 -6.57 -5.10 1.29
C VAL A 51 -5.96 -6.41 1.75
N ILE A 52 -6.43 -7.53 1.22
CA ILE A 52 -5.82 -8.83 1.46
C ILE A 52 -4.91 -9.14 0.28
N VAL A 53 -3.64 -9.42 0.59
CA VAL A 53 -2.63 -9.79 -0.40
C VAL A 53 -2.05 -11.16 -0.06
N ASP A 54 -1.65 -11.90 -1.09
CA ASP A 54 -0.81 -13.07 -0.96
C ASP A 54 0.61 -12.68 -1.39
N LEU A 55 1.54 -12.69 -0.45
CA LEU A 55 2.92 -12.23 -0.61
C LEU A 55 3.88 -13.41 -0.54
N ASN A 56 4.88 -13.41 -1.43
CA ASN A 56 6.04 -14.29 -1.29
C ASN A 56 7.28 -13.44 -1.05
N VAL A 57 8.07 -13.82 -0.07
CA VAL A 57 9.32 -13.13 0.31
C VAL A 57 10.53 -14.04 0.16
N LYS A 58 11.72 -13.46 -0.10
CA LYS A 58 12.97 -14.23 -0.21
C LYS A 58 13.43 -14.75 1.16
N ARG A 59 13.21 -13.96 2.21
CA ARG A 59 13.63 -14.21 3.60
C ARG A 59 12.59 -13.67 4.57
N LEU A 60 12.50 -14.31 5.73
CA LEU A 60 11.65 -13.86 6.83
C LEU A 60 12.34 -12.67 7.54
N ILE A 61 11.79 -11.47 7.41
CA ILE A 61 12.34 -10.24 8.02
C ILE A 61 11.29 -9.60 8.92
N THR A 62 10.22 -9.08 8.33
CA THR A 62 9.07 -8.48 9.04
C THR A 62 7.78 -9.26 8.84
N HIS A 63 7.66 -10.02 7.76
CA HIS A 63 6.48 -10.81 7.43
C HIS A 63 6.87 -12.12 6.72
N ASP A 64 6.03 -13.13 6.91
CA ASP A 64 6.16 -14.43 6.24
C ASP A 64 5.54 -14.39 4.85
N SER A 65 5.88 -15.40 4.04
CA SER A 65 5.10 -15.64 2.83
C SER A 65 3.70 -16.13 3.19
N GLY A 66 2.70 -15.71 2.43
CA GLY A 66 1.31 -16.06 2.61
C GLY A 66 0.38 -14.85 2.63
N ARG A 67 -0.80 -15.05 3.23
CA ARG A 67 -1.84 -14.03 3.27
C ARG A 67 -1.55 -12.97 4.32
N LEU A 68 -1.52 -11.71 3.89
CA LEU A 68 -1.37 -10.55 4.73
C LEU A 68 -2.57 -9.62 4.56
N VAL A 69 -3.05 -9.08 5.68
CA VAL A 69 -4.08 -8.03 5.70
C VAL A 69 -3.37 -6.69 5.85
N LEU A 70 -3.64 -5.78 4.92
CA LEU A 70 -3.09 -4.43 4.88
C LEU A 70 -4.22 -3.41 4.97
N TYR A 71 -3.97 -2.32 5.69
CA TYR A 71 -4.84 -1.16 5.75
C TYR A 71 -4.20 -0.07 4.90
N MET A 72 -4.92 0.36 3.86
CA MET A 72 -4.44 1.37 2.92
C MET A 72 -5.25 2.65 3.05
N THR A 73 -4.56 3.78 3.15
CA THR A 73 -5.18 5.09 3.05
C THR A 73 -4.83 5.71 1.71
N LEU A 74 -5.85 6.08 0.93
CA LEU A 74 -5.70 6.87 -0.27
C LEU A 74 -6.04 8.32 0.03
N ARG A 75 -5.26 9.25 -0.51
CA ARG A 75 -5.53 10.69 -0.42
C ARG A 75 -5.61 11.29 -1.80
N ARG A 76 -6.60 12.17 -1.98
CA ARG A 76 -6.74 13.02 -3.15
C ARG A 76 -5.91 14.28 -2.95
N GLU A 77 -5.02 14.59 -3.89
CA GLU A 77 -4.17 15.79 -3.79
C GLU A 77 -4.91 17.06 -4.21
N THR A 78 -5.75 16.96 -5.23
CA THR A 78 -6.63 18.05 -5.69
C THR A 78 -7.96 17.50 -6.19
N PRO A 79 -9.04 18.31 -6.25
CA PRO A 79 -10.32 17.88 -6.81
C PRO A 79 -10.27 17.43 -8.27
N THR A 80 -9.19 17.66 -9.01
CA THR A 80 -9.06 17.27 -10.42
C THR A 80 -8.04 16.18 -10.65
N THR A 81 -7.29 15.76 -9.62
CA THR A 81 -6.26 14.72 -9.74
C THR A 81 -6.74 13.37 -9.23
N GLY A 82 -5.95 12.33 -9.56
CA GLY A 82 -6.14 10.98 -9.08
C GLY A 82 -5.85 10.82 -7.59
N TRP A 83 -6.04 9.60 -7.12
CA TRP A 83 -5.77 9.19 -5.74
C TRP A 83 -4.34 8.66 -5.64
N ARG A 84 -3.60 9.08 -4.63
CA ARG A 84 -2.31 8.46 -4.29
C ARG A 84 -2.44 7.65 -3.02
N ILE A 85 -1.57 6.66 -2.88
CA ILE A 85 -1.36 5.98 -1.60
C ILE A 85 -0.73 7.00 -0.64
N ALA A 86 -1.41 7.25 0.46
CA ALA A 86 -0.94 8.09 1.54
C ALA A 86 -0.27 7.27 2.64
N ASP A 87 -0.77 6.06 2.89
CA ASP A 87 -0.27 5.17 3.93
C ASP A 87 -0.61 3.69 3.65
N ILE A 88 0.22 2.79 4.17
CA ILE A 88 0.03 1.34 4.18
C ILE A 88 0.47 0.81 5.55
N GLY A 89 -0.46 0.26 6.32
CA GLY A 89 -0.21 -0.35 7.63
C GLY A 89 -0.67 -1.80 7.70
N THR A 90 -0.22 -2.52 8.72
CA THR A 90 -0.73 -3.85 9.10
C THR A 90 -1.79 -3.78 10.20
N ALA A 91 -2.07 -2.57 10.70
CA ALA A 91 -3.11 -2.25 11.66
C ALA A 91 -3.94 -1.03 11.18
N PRO A 92 -5.18 -0.88 11.67
CA PRO A 92 -6.06 0.25 11.35
C PRO A 92 -5.58 1.65 11.71
#